data_AF-A0A538RL79-F1
#
_entry.id   AF-A0A538RL79-F1
#
_cell.length_a   1.000
_cell.length_b   1.000
_cell.length_c   1.000
_cell.angle_alpha   90.00
_cell.angle_beta   90.00
_cell.angle_gamma   90.00
#
_symmetry.space_group_name_H-M   'P 1'
#
loop_
_entity.id
_entity.type
_entity.pdbx_description
1 polymer ?
#
loop_
_entity_poly.entity_id
_entity_poly.type
_entity_poly.pdbx_seq_one_letter_code
_entity_poly.pdbx_strand_id
1 'polypeptide(L)'
;MQPFKIAIMAICLFCIIGGAVITSEATTTFTGSTVVGIDQAKRTVTFQTKEGDTWTLPVSDPNLLNKDQVAKGDRVSIEIDLSDRISKITKLSERTPSPHDTRVMSEPKMVE
;
A
#
# COMPACT_ATOMS: atom_id res chain seq x y z
N MET A 1 -33.84 2.69 -54.25
CA MET A 1 -33.42 1.69 -53.25
C MET A 1 -32.31 2.32 -52.43
N GLN A 2 -32.59 2.71 -51.19
CA GLN A 2 -31.80 3.70 -50.45
C GLN A 2 -30.67 3.02 -49.65
N PRO A 3 -29.38 3.38 -49.88
CA PRO A 3 -28.22 2.75 -49.25
C PRO A 3 -28.11 3.02 -47.74
N PHE A 4 -28.94 3.93 -47.20
CA PHE A 4 -28.99 4.28 -45.78
C PHE A 4 -29.40 3.11 -44.86
N LYS A 5 -30.16 2.13 -45.37
CA LYS A 5 -30.60 0.98 -44.57
C LYS A 5 -29.48 -0.04 -44.29
N ILE A 6 -28.46 -0.09 -45.16
CA ILE A 6 -27.35 -1.05 -45.03
C ILE A 6 -26.34 -0.57 -43.99
N ALA A 7 -26.14 0.75 -43.88
CA ALA A 7 -25.24 1.33 -42.89
C ALA A 7 -25.69 1.09 -41.43
N ILE A 8 -27.00 1.02 -41.17
CA ILE A 8 -27.55 0.83 -39.82
C ILE A 8 -27.44 -0.63 -39.34
N MET A 9 -27.53 -1.61 -40.26
CA MET A 9 -27.41 -3.05 -39.93
C MET A 9 -25.98 -3.47 -39.57
N ALA A 10 -24.96 -2.77 -40.08
CA ALA A 10 -23.55 -3.08 -39.78
C ALA A 10 -23.11 -2.55 -38.40
N ILE A 11 -23.79 -1.54 -37.85
CA ILE A 11 -23.44 -0.91 -36.57
C ILE A 11 -23.89 -1.78 -35.36
N CYS A 12 -24.92 -2.61 -35.52
CA CYS A 12 -25.43 -3.46 -34.44
C CYS A 12 -24.58 -4.71 -34.15
N LEU A 13 -23.64 -5.07 -35.04
CA LEU A 13 -22.86 -6.31 -34.90
C LEU A 13 -21.51 -6.14 -34.17
N PHE A 14 -21.21 -4.96 -33.62
CA PHE A 14 -19.93 -4.71 -32.94
C PHE A 14 -20.03 -4.58 -31.41
N CYS A 15 -21.18 -4.86 -30.79
CA CYS A 15 -21.39 -4.68 -29.35
C CYS A 15 -21.03 -5.89 -28.47
N ILE A 16 -20.26 -6.88 -28.95
CA ILE A 16 -19.65 -7.85 -28.04
C ILE A 16 -18.22 -7.39 -27.74
N ILE A 17 -18.20 -6.20 -27.15
CA ILE A 17 -17.05 -5.60 -26.49
C ILE A 17 -16.63 -6.60 -25.41
N GLY A 18 -15.37 -7.03 -25.49
CA GLY A 18 -14.78 -8.00 -24.58
C GLY A 18 -15.09 -7.62 -23.14
N GLY A 19 -15.71 -8.56 -22.42
CA GLY A 19 -15.87 -8.44 -20.99
C GLY A 19 -14.49 -8.27 -20.39
N ALA A 20 -14.19 -7.07 -19.90
CA ALA A 20 -13.10 -6.91 -18.96
C ALA A 20 -13.41 -7.87 -17.81
N VAL A 21 -12.60 -8.92 -17.66
CA VAL A 21 -12.60 -9.71 -16.43
C VAL A 21 -12.16 -8.73 -15.36
N ILE A 22 -13.13 -8.21 -14.60
CA ILE A 22 -12.84 -7.43 -13.40
C ILE A 22 -12.38 -8.47 -12.38
N THR A 23 -11.09 -8.78 -12.37
CA THR A 23 -10.49 -9.60 -11.31
C THR A 23 -10.52 -8.75 -10.05
N SER A 24 -11.55 -8.91 -9.23
CA SER A 24 -11.55 -8.38 -7.87
C SER A 24 -10.51 -9.15 -7.07
N GLU A 25 -9.29 -8.62 -6.97
CA GLU A 25 -8.29 -9.13 -6.03
C GLU A 25 -8.73 -8.77 -4.61
N ALA A 26 -9.18 -9.77 -3.86
CA ALA A 26 -9.54 -9.59 -2.46
C ALA A 26 -8.27 -9.64 -1.62
N THR A 27 -8.01 -8.55 -0.90
CA THR A 27 -6.82 -8.38 -0.06
C THR A 27 -7.27 -7.88 1.31
N THR A 28 -6.74 -8.47 2.37
CA THR A 28 -7.02 -8.04 3.74
C THR A 28 -5.98 -7.01 4.16
N THR A 29 -6.42 -5.85 4.67
CA THR A 29 -5.51 -4.77 5.08
C THR A 29 -5.55 -4.54 6.59
N PHE A 30 -4.39 -4.61 7.24
CA PHE A 30 -4.18 -4.31 8.64
C PHE A 30 -3.40 -3.02 8.83
N THR A 31 -4.12 -1.91 9.00
CA THR A 31 -3.54 -0.58 9.25
C THR A 31 -3.16 -0.40 10.72
N GLY A 32 -2.00 0.20 10.97
CA GLY A 32 -1.57 0.58 12.33
C GLY A 32 -0.95 -0.57 13.11
N SER A 33 -0.52 -1.61 12.41
CA SER A 33 0.16 -2.78 12.97
C SER A 33 1.58 -2.42 13.36
N THR A 34 2.13 -3.10 14.37
CA THR A 34 3.52 -2.92 14.82
C THR A 34 4.35 -4.13 14.46
N VAL A 35 5.48 -3.93 13.80
CA VAL A 35 6.38 -5.04 13.46
C VAL A 35 7.13 -5.48 14.70
N VAL A 36 6.98 -6.75 15.09
CA VAL A 36 7.64 -7.30 16.29
C VAL A 36 8.83 -8.19 15.93
N GLY A 37 8.88 -8.73 14.71
CA GLY A 37 9.97 -9.57 14.24
C GLY A 37 10.03 -9.72 12.72
N ILE A 38 11.23 -9.95 12.20
CA ILE A 38 11.51 -10.20 10.78
C ILE A 38 12.47 -11.39 10.72
N ASP A 39 12.08 -12.47 10.06
CA ASP A 39 12.94 -13.64 9.81
C ASP A 39 13.26 -13.70 8.31
N GLN A 40 14.46 -13.25 7.94
CA GLN A 40 14.90 -13.24 6.54
C GLN A 40 15.19 -14.63 5.99
N ALA A 41 15.55 -15.59 6.85
CA ALA A 41 15.83 -16.96 6.42
C ALA A 41 14.53 -17.69 6.06
N LYS A 42 13.48 -17.51 6.86
CA LYS A 42 12.15 -18.09 6.62
C LYS A 42 11.25 -17.23 5.75
N ARG A 43 11.67 -16.00 5.46
CA ARG A 43 10.91 -14.98 4.72
C ARG A 43 9.55 -14.68 5.36
N THR A 44 9.55 -14.51 6.68
CA THR A 44 8.34 -14.21 7.46
C THR A 44 8.47 -12.90 8.22
N VAL A 45 7.33 -12.24 8.42
CA VAL A 45 7.20 -11.08 9.30
C VAL A 45 6.24 -11.44 10.42
N THR A 46 6.62 -11.10 11.64
CA THR A 46 5.75 -11.14 12.80
C THR A 46 5.32 -9.72 13.13
N PHE A 47 4.01 -9.49 13.19
CA PHE A 47 3.43 -8.18 13.51
C PHE A 47 2.30 -8.32 14.52
N GLN A 48 2.07 -7.27 15.28
CA GLN A 48 0.93 -7.13 16.18
C GLN A 48 -0.09 -6.18 15.57
N THR A 49 -1.34 -6.59 15.47
CA THR A 49 -2.44 -5.74 15.00
C THR A 49 -2.79 -4.68 16.04
N LYS A 50 -3.61 -3.68 15.66
CA LYS A 50 -4.08 -2.65 16.60
C LYS A 50 -4.95 -3.23 17.72
N GLU A 51 -5.58 -4.38 17.46
CA GLU A 51 -6.40 -5.14 18.42
C GLU A 51 -5.54 -5.91 19.43
N GLY A 52 -4.23 -6.04 19.19
CA GLY A 52 -3.28 -6.74 20.05
C GLY A 52 -2.93 -8.15 19.60
N ASP A 53 -3.56 -8.66 18.54
CA ASP A 53 -3.30 -10.00 18.01
C ASP A 53 -1.93 -10.06 17.35
N THR A 54 -1.17 -11.13 17.59
CA THR A 54 0.15 -11.32 16.98
C THR A 54 0.09 -12.38 15.89
N TRP A 55 0.49 -12.00 14.68
CA TRP A 55 0.46 -12.84 13.50
C TRP A 55 1.87 -13.01 12.95
N THR A 56 2.17 -14.20 12.44
CA THR A 56 3.43 -14.48 11.71
C THR A 56 3.07 -15.02 10.34
N LEU A 57 3.37 -14.24 9.30
CA LEU A 57 3.01 -14.59 7.93
C LEU A 57 4.22 -14.50 6.99
N PRO A 58 4.29 -15.37 5.97
CA PRO A 58 5.29 -15.25 4.92
C PRO A 58 5.05 -14.02 4.05
N VAL A 59 6.10 -13.46 3.46
CA VAL A 59 5.97 -12.40 2.45
C VAL A 59 5.80 -12.98 1.06
N SER A 60 5.04 -12.29 0.20
CA SER A 60 4.87 -12.63 -1.21
C SER A 60 6.15 -12.35 -2.01
N ASP A 61 6.83 -11.23 -1.69
CA ASP A 61 8.10 -10.81 -2.28
C ASP A 61 9.20 -10.62 -1.20
N PRO A 62 10.41 -11.20 -1.37
CA PRO A 62 11.48 -11.11 -0.37
C PRO A 62 12.07 -9.71 -0.18
N ASN A 63 11.96 -8.80 -1.17
CA ASN A 63 12.44 -7.42 -1.05
C ASN A 63 11.63 -6.61 -0.02
N LEU A 64 10.43 -7.06 0.33
CA LEU A 64 9.65 -6.47 1.43
C LEU A 64 10.36 -6.58 2.78
N LEU A 65 11.34 -7.49 2.93
CA LEU A 65 12.13 -7.71 4.15
C LEU A 65 13.42 -6.88 4.19
N ASN A 66 13.65 -6.01 3.20
CA ASN A 66 14.80 -5.12 3.19
C ASN A 66 14.68 -4.13 4.35
N LYS A 67 15.79 -3.85 5.03
CA LYS A 67 15.81 -3.01 6.23
C LYS A 67 15.34 -1.56 5.97
N ASP A 68 15.55 -1.07 4.75
CA ASP A 68 15.04 0.23 4.31
C ASP A 68 13.50 0.27 4.26
N GLN A 69 12.88 -0.87 3.95
CA GLN A 69 11.43 -1.01 3.78
C GLN A 69 10.71 -1.28 5.10
N VAL A 70 11.30 -2.08 6.00
CA VAL A 70 10.68 -2.46 7.26
C VAL A 70 11.71 -2.86 8.31
N ALA A 71 11.49 -2.39 9.54
CA ALA A 71 12.28 -2.74 10.70
C ALA A 71 11.37 -3.13 11.88
N LYS A 72 11.94 -3.87 12.84
CA LYS A 72 11.26 -4.15 14.12
C LYS A 72 10.98 -2.84 14.84
N GLY A 73 9.76 -2.69 15.34
CA GLY A 73 9.25 -1.48 16.00
C GLY A 73 8.52 -0.52 15.05
N ASP A 74 8.62 -0.71 13.73
CA ASP A 74 7.92 0.16 12.78
C ASP A 74 6.40 -0.02 12.91
N ARG A 75 5.69 1.11 12.82
CA ARG A 75 4.25 1.13 12.64
C ARG A 75 3.93 1.11 11.15
N VAL A 76 3.12 0.15 10.72
CA VAL A 76 2.93 -0.16 9.30
C VAL A 76 1.47 -0.45 8.97
N SER A 77 1.13 -0.31 7.69
CA SER A 77 -0.03 -0.93 7.08
C SER A 77 0.43 -2.17 6.32
N ILE A 78 -0.25 -3.29 6.54
CA ILE A 78 0.09 -4.60 5.96
C ILE A 78 -1.07 -5.06 5.09
N GLU A 79 -0.78 -5.40 3.84
CA GLU A 79 -1.74 -5.99 2.92
C GLU A 79 -1.44 -7.49 2.76
N ILE A 80 -2.48 -8.32 2.85
CA ILE A 80 -2.39 -9.78 2.79
C ILE A 80 -3.24 -10.29 1.63
N ASP A 81 -2.61 -11.07 0.76
CA ASP A 81 -3.28 -11.69 -0.38
C ASP A 81 -4.13 -12.91 0.02
N LEU A 82 -4.85 -13.47 -0.94
CA LEU A 82 -5.71 -14.66 -0.75
C LEU A 82 -4.95 -15.94 -0.36
N SER A 83 -3.62 -15.93 -0.38
CA SER A 83 -2.76 -17.06 0.02
C SER A 83 -2.15 -16.86 1.42
N ASP A 84 -2.69 -15.93 2.21
CA ASP A 84 -2.20 -15.57 3.54
C ASP A 84 -0.74 -15.10 3.54
N ARG A 85 -0.31 -14.44 2.46
CA ARG A 85 1.03 -13.88 2.33
C ARG A 85 0.97 -12.36 2.32
N ILE A 86 1.97 -11.74 2.93
CA ILE A 86 2.10 -10.28 2.97
C ILE A 86 2.56 -9.81 1.59
N SER A 87 1.68 -9.14 0.87
CA SER A 87 1.93 -8.62 -0.48
C SER A 87 2.52 -7.21 -0.44
N LYS A 88 2.23 -6.43 0.59
CA LYS A 88 2.71 -5.06 0.72
C LYS A 88 2.85 -4.61 2.17
N ILE A 89 3.90 -3.84 2.42
CA ILE A 89 4.19 -3.21 3.72
C ILE A 89 4.39 -1.72 3.46
N THR A 90 3.60 -0.87 4.13
CA THR A 90 3.71 0.58 4.03
C THR A 90 4.00 1.16 5.41
N LYS A 91 5.14 1.82 5.61
CA LYS A 91 5.44 2.51 6.87
C LYS A 91 4.47 3.66 7.09
N LEU A 92 3.83 3.66 8.25
CA LEU A 92 3.01 4.74 8.73
C LEU A 92 3.93 5.70 9.49
N SER A 93 4.54 6.62 8.76
CA SER A 93 5.26 7.73 9.39
C SER A 93 4.21 8.64 10.05
N GLU A 94 4.18 8.65 11.37
CA GLU A 94 3.53 9.73 12.09
C GLU A 94 4.24 11.01 11.65
N ARG A 95 3.52 11.97 11.05
CA ARG A 95 4.05 13.34 10.96
C ARG A 95 4.20 13.86 12.38
N THR A 96 5.30 13.53 13.03
CA THR A 96 5.77 14.29 14.19
C THR A 96 6.23 15.62 13.61
N PRO A 97 5.59 16.77 13.91
CA PRO A 97 6.23 18.05 13.67
C PRO A 97 7.53 18.02 14.48
N SER A 98 8.65 17.88 13.78
CA SER A 98 9.97 17.85 14.41
C SER A 98 10.20 19.22 15.06
N PRO A 99 10.44 19.33 16.38
CA PRO A 99 10.67 20.61 17.06
C PRO A 99 12.01 21.29 16.72
N HIS A 100 12.66 20.93 15.62
CA HIS A 100 13.95 21.49 15.21
C HIS A 100 13.84 22.75 14.35
N ASP A 101 12.64 23.31 14.17
CA ASP A 101 12.45 24.63 13.57
C ASP A 101 12.27 25.72 14.64
N THR A 102 13.13 25.68 15.67
CA THR A 102 13.27 26.79 16.59
C THR A 102 14.73 26.95 16.97
N ARG A 103 15.24 28.15 16.67
CA ARG A 103 16.55 28.71 17.03
C ARG A 103 17.65 28.32 16.03
N VAL A 104 18.13 29.24 15.21
CA VAL A 104 19.12 30.25 15.65
C VAL A 104 19.22 31.41 14.63
N MET A 105 19.06 32.65 15.16
CA MET A 105 19.74 33.92 14.81
C MET A 105 19.33 34.60 13.47
N SER A 106 19.02 35.89 13.38
CA SER A 106 19.54 37.04 14.14
C SER A 106 18.64 38.26 13.90
N GLU A 107 18.21 38.95 14.96
CA GLU A 107 18.01 40.40 14.92
C GLU A 107 19.36 41.09 14.60
N PRO A 108 19.37 42.17 13.81
CA PRO A 108 19.47 43.52 14.38
C PRO A 108 18.52 44.51 13.67
N LYS A 109 17.66 45.23 14.38
CA LYS A 109 17.85 46.50 15.10
C LYS A 109 17.78 47.76 14.20
N MET A 110 16.97 48.71 14.69
CA MET A 110 17.03 50.19 14.57
C MET A 110 16.29 50.86 13.40
N VAL A 111 15.18 51.55 13.72
CA VAL A 111 14.98 53.04 13.78
C VAL A 111 14.95 53.67 12.37
N GLU A 112 13.89 54.35 11.96
CA GLU A 112 13.34 55.60 12.50
C GLU A 112 11.85 55.76 12.15
#